data_AF-N1QN82-F1
#
_entry.id   AF-N1QN82-F1
#
_cell.length_a   1.000
_cell.length_b   1.000
_cell.length_c   1.000
_cell.angle_alpha   90.00
_cell.angle_beta   90.00
_cell.angle_gamma   90.00
#
_symmetry.space_group_name_H-M   'P 1'
#
loop_
_entity.id
_entity.type
_entity.pdbx_description
1 polymer ?
#
loop_
_entity_poly.entity_id
_entity_poly.type
_entity_poly.pdbx_seq_one_letter_code
_entity_poly.pdbx_strand_id
1 'polypeptide(L)'
;MGLPLEGLTYNASYDPYHQMLIITMPDGITKSTVDISNIFKLQATSVNTGIIYGVQLGISVVLMLILALMTRPEKRRSIIFFLNLASLVLLLVRAVIMCVALHGPFYNFYNWVNSYYYDIDQSIRLSVAAEVINFLVIAGLEFSLFFQVRIVCVTLRTRWRLLVTAVTTVMAMAVCSIRFVTMVVNADLGIVNVAAKTDEQWALITSLASASNICVMASIFFFSAIFNTKLGYAIYQRRSMGMKQFGPMQIIFVMGCQTMFIPGKCI
;
A
#
# COMPACT_ATOMS: atom_id res chain seq x y z
N MET A 1 36.87 -9.95 11.86
CA MET A 1 37.93 -10.76 11.22
C MET A 1 38.26 -10.07 9.91
N GLY A 2 39.18 -9.10 9.94
CA GLY A 2 39.59 -8.34 8.75
C GLY A 2 40.89 -8.93 8.22
N LEU A 3 40.96 -9.22 6.93
CA LEU A 3 42.20 -9.60 6.27
C LEU A 3 43.20 -8.42 6.39
N PRO A 4 44.49 -8.67 6.64
CA PRO A 4 45.49 -7.61 6.65
C PRO A 4 45.53 -6.93 5.28
N LEU A 5 45.33 -5.61 5.24
CA LEU A 5 45.38 -4.77 4.03
C LEU A 5 46.83 -4.50 3.57
N GLU A 6 47.80 -5.24 4.11
CA GLU A 6 49.23 -5.05 3.82
C GLU A 6 49.51 -5.41 2.35
N GLY A 7 49.85 -4.40 1.55
CA GLY A 7 50.21 -4.54 0.13
C GLY A 7 49.21 -3.97 -0.88
N LEU A 8 48.06 -3.44 -0.45
CA LEU A 8 47.11 -2.78 -1.36
C LEU A 8 47.45 -1.29 -1.51
N THR A 9 47.88 -0.88 -2.70
CA THR A 9 48.03 0.54 -3.04
C THR A 9 46.66 1.17 -3.28
N TYR A 10 46.34 2.25 -2.57
CA TYR A 10 45.09 3.00 -2.77
C TYR A 10 45.00 3.53 -4.21
N ASN A 11 44.02 3.05 -4.98
CA ASN A 11 43.71 3.53 -6.31
C ASN A 11 42.48 4.45 -6.24
N ALA A 12 42.70 5.76 -6.36
CA ALA A 12 41.63 6.77 -6.28
C ALA A 12 40.60 6.70 -7.43
N SER A 13 40.93 6.02 -8.54
CA SER A 13 40.02 5.85 -9.69
C SER A 13 39.20 4.56 -9.63
N TYR A 14 39.49 3.67 -8.68
CA TYR A 14 38.77 2.40 -8.55
C TYR A 14 37.57 2.57 -7.61
N ASP A 15 36.37 2.28 -8.12
CA ASP A 15 35.15 2.29 -7.32
C ASP A 15 34.83 0.88 -6.80
N PRO A 16 35.00 0.60 -5.49
CA PRO A 16 34.69 -0.71 -4.92
C PRO A 16 33.19 -1.03 -4.90
N TYR A 17 32.31 -0.04 -5.12
CA TYR A 17 30.86 -0.21 -5.12
C TYR A 17 30.28 -0.60 -6.49
N HIS A 18 31.13 -0.70 -7.52
CA HIS A 18 30.76 -1.16 -8.87
C HIS A 18 31.63 -2.35 -9.34
N GLN A 19 32.18 -3.12 -8.40
CA GLN A 19 32.99 -4.29 -8.72
C GLN A 19 32.12 -5.45 -9.21
N MET A 20 32.64 -6.21 -10.17
CA MET A 20 31.99 -7.39 -10.70
C MET A 20 32.32 -8.62 -9.85
N LEU A 21 31.29 -9.25 -9.30
CA LEU A 21 31.35 -10.52 -8.59
C LEU A 21 31.00 -11.66 -9.54
N ILE A 22 31.71 -12.78 -9.41
CA ILE A 22 31.42 -13.99 -10.17
C ILE A 22 30.66 -14.95 -9.25
N ILE A 23 29.43 -15.27 -9.62
CA ILE A 23 28.55 -16.20 -8.90
C ILE A 23 28.36 -17.44 -9.77
N THR A 24 28.55 -18.62 -9.18
CA THR A 24 28.29 -19.88 -9.87
C THR A 24 26.79 -20.15 -9.93
N MET A 25 26.29 -20.43 -11.13
CA MET A 25 24.90 -20.79 -11.39
C MET A 25 24.53 -22.16 -10.79
N PRO A 26 23.24 -22.54 -10.75
CA PRO A 26 22.78 -23.78 -10.10
C PRO A 26 23.34 -25.06 -10.72
N ASP A 27 23.81 -24.98 -11.97
CA ASP A 27 24.48 -26.06 -12.68
C ASP A 27 25.90 -26.34 -12.15
N GLY A 28 26.41 -25.50 -11.25
CA GLY A 28 27.74 -25.63 -10.65
C GLY A 28 28.90 -25.29 -11.58
N ILE A 29 28.62 -24.88 -12.83
CA ILE A 29 29.63 -24.72 -13.89
C ILE A 29 29.54 -23.32 -14.51
N THR A 30 28.33 -22.86 -14.85
CA THR A 30 28.15 -21.57 -15.50
C THR A 30 28.42 -20.44 -14.51
N LYS A 31 29.19 -19.44 -14.95
CA LYS A 31 29.59 -18.28 -14.14
C LYS A 31 28.76 -17.08 -14.56
N SER A 32 27.94 -16.58 -13.65
CA SER A 32 27.19 -15.33 -13.80
C SER A 32 28.03 -14.18 -13.26
N THR A 33 28.21 -13.12 -14.06
CA THR A 33 28.93 -11.92 -13.63
C THR A 33 27.91 -10.88 -13.17
N VAL A 34 28.06 -10.41 -11.94
CA VAL A 34 27.06 -9.61 -11.24
C VAL A 34 27.73 -8.43 -10.59
N ASP A 35 27.23 -7.23 -10.85
CA ASP A 35 27.70 -6.03 -10.17
C ASP A 35 27.30 -6.04 -8.68
N ILE A 36 28.26 -5.72 -7.79
CA ILE A 36 28.03 -5.55 -6.36
C ILE A 36 26.97 -4.48 -6.05
N SER A 37 26.75 -3.52 -6.96
CA SER A 37 25.71 -2.50 -6.84
C SER A 37 24.32 -3.11 -6.61
N ASN A 38 24.07 -4.33 -7.12
CA ASN A 38 22.82 -5.06 -6.90
C ASN A 38 22.63 -5.52 -5.45
N ILE A 39 23.70 -5.80 -4.70
CA ILE A 39 23.63 -6.11 -3.26
C ILE A 39 23.11 -4.88 -2.51
N PHE A 40 23.67 -3.71 -2.80
CA PHE A 40 23.27 -2.47 -2.13
C PHE A 40 21.83 -2.09 -2.48
N LYS A 41 21.41 -2.27 -3.75
CA LYS A 41 20.02 -2.07 -4.18
C LYS A 41 19.07 -3.00 -3.44
N LEU A 42 19.40 -4.29 -3.34
CA LEU A 42 18.61 -5.26 -2.60
C LEU A 42 18.50 -4.89 -1.12
N GLN A 43 19.63 -4.59 -0.48
CA GLN A 43 19.67 -4.20 0.93
C GLN A 43 18.83 -2.95 1.19
N ALA A 44 18.99 -1.90 0.37
CA ALA A 44 18.19 -0.68 0.48
C ALA A 44 16.69 -0.97 0.31
N THR A 45 16.33 -1.82 -0.66
CA THR A 45 14.94 -2.20 -0.92
C THR A 45 14.34 -3.00 0.25
N SER A 46 15.07 -3.99 0.77
CA SER A 46 14.64 -4.80 1.91
C SER A 46 14.47 -3.96 3.18
N VAL A 47 15.41 -3.06 3.46
CA VAL A 47 15.35 -2.16 4.64
C VAL A 47 14.18 -1.19 4.53
N ASN A 48 14.03 -0.51 3.39
CA ASN A 48 12.93 0.43 3.18
C ASN A 48 11.57 -0.26 3.29
N THR A 49 11.43 -1.43 2.66
CA THR A 49 10.20 -2.22 2.68
C THR A 49 9.90 -2.74 4.10
N GLY A 50 10.92 -3.20 4.83
CA GLY A 50 10.81 -3.63 6.22
C GLY A 50 10.36 -2.52 7.16
N ILE A 51 10.89 -1.30 7.01
CA ILE A 51 10.45 -0.13 7.78
C ILE A 51 8.97 0.18 7.49
N ILE A 52 8.57 0.19 6.22
CA ILE A 52 7.19 0.49 5.82
C ILE A 52 6.21 -0.51 6.44
N TYR A 53 6.45 -1.81 6.29
CA TYR A 53 5.56 -2.83 6.85
C TYR A 53 5.62 -2.90 8.38
N GLY A 54 6.79 -2.65 8.99
CA GLY A 54 6.92 -2.53 10.44
C GLY A 54 6.08 -1.39 11.03
N VAL A 55 6.11 -0.21 10.39
CA VAL A 55 5.28 0.93 10.77
C VAL A 55 3.79 0.63 10.58
N GLN A 56 3.40 0.00 9.46
CA GLN A 56 2.02 -0.42 9.21
C GLN A 56 1.52 -1.41 10.27
N LEU A 57 2.34 -2.37 10.67
CA LEU A 57 2.03 -3.32 11.74
C LEU A 57 1.79 -2.57 13.07
N GLY A 58 2.72 -1.69 13.47
CA GLY A 58 2.58 -0.93 14.72
C GLY A 58 1.33 -0.03 14.73
N ILE A 59 1.10 0.73 13.66
CA ILE A 59 -0.04 1.63 13.54
C ILE A 59 -1.36 0.85 13.53
N SER A 60 -1.44 -0.27 12.80
CA SER A 60 -2.67 -1.08 12.76
C SER A 60 -3.04 -1.63 14.14
N VAL A 61 -2.08 -2.13 14.93
CA VAL A 61 -2.32 -2.58 16.31
C VAL A 61 -2.81 -1.44 17.20
N VAL A 62 -2.14 -0.29 17.18
CA VAL A 62 -2.51 0.87 18.00
C VAL A 62 -3.91 1.38 17.63
N LEU A 63 -4.21 1.51 16.33
CA LEU A 63 -5.53 1.94 15.87
C LEU A 63 -6.63 0.93 16.22
N MET A 64 -6.36 -0.37 16.19
CA MET A 64 -7.33 -1.39 16.63
C MET A 64 -7.62 -1.25 18.12
N LEU A 65 -6.60 -1.04 18.95
CA LEU A 65 -6.77 -0.83 20.38
C LEU A 65 -7.56 0.44 20.68
N ILE A 66 -7.24 1.54 20.00
CA ILE A 66 -7.98 2.80 20.12
C ILE A 66 -9.44 2.60 19.71
N LEU A 67 -9.70 1.92 18.60
CA LEU A 67 -11.07 1.61 18.15
C LEU A 67 -11.81 0.73 19.17
N ALA A 68 -11.15 -0.27 19.74
CA ALA A 68 -11.76 -1.16 20.73
C ALA A 68 -12.08 -0.44 22.06
N LEU A 69 -11.20 0.44 22.52
CA LEU A 69 -11.34 1.12 23.82
C LEU A 69 -12.20 2.38 23.75
N MET A 70 -12.05 3.20 22.71
CA MET A 70 -12.72 4.53 22.63
C MET A 70 -14.07 4.50 21.91
N THR A 71 -14.40 3.44 21.18
CA THR A 71 -15.68 3.39 20.46
C THR A 71 -16.83 3.07 21.40
N ARG A 72 -17.73 4.06 21.56
CA ARG A 72 -18.98 3.93 22.32
C ARG A 72 -19.80 2.73 21.82
N PRO A 73 -20.40 1.94 22.72
CA PRO A 73 -21.12 0.71 22.36
C PRO A 73 -22.26 0.94 21.35
N GLU A 74 -22.95 2.08 21.42
CA GLU A 74 -24.01 2.46 20.46
C GLU A 74 -23.48 2.58 19.02
N LYS A 75 -22.22 2.99 18.85
CA LYS A 75 -21.58 3.22 17.55
C LYS A 75 -20.93 1.95 16.98
N ARG A 76 -20.73 0.91 17.80
CA ARG A 76 -20.17 -0.38 17.37
C ARG A 76 -21.06 -1.15 16.39
N ARG A 77 -22.36 -0.79 16.30
CA ARG A 77 -23.30 -1.36 15.32
C ARG A 77 -23.25 -0.70 13.94
N SER A 78 -22.40 0.31 13.74
CA SER A 78 -22.27 0.98 12.44
C SER A 78 -21.54 0.11 11.42
N ILE A 79 -22.05 0.05 10.19
CA ILE A 79 -21.41 -0.65 9.07
C ILE A 79 -19.97 -0.14 8.85
N ILE A 80 -19.76 1.17 8.99
CA ILE A 80 -18.43 1.80 8.85
C ILE A 80 -17.45 1.27 9.89
N PHE A 81 -17.91 1.00 11.11
CA PHE A 81 -17.06 0.47 12.17
C PHE A 81 -16.54 -0.93 11.80
N PHE A 82 -17.43 -1.82 11.33
CA PHE A 82 -17.04 -3.16 10.89
C PHE A 82 -16.11 -3.14 9.69
N LEU A 83 -16.36 -2.29 8.69
CA LEU A 83 -15.50 -2.17 7.52
C LEU A 83 -14.10 -1.67 7.88
N ASN A 84 -14.00 -0.66 8.74
CA ASN A 84 -12.72 -0.14 9.18
C ASN A 84 -11.97 -1.17 10.05
N LEU A 85 -12.65 -1.87 10.96
CA LEU A 85 -12.05 -2.91 11.78
C LEU A 85 -11.55 -4.08 10.92
N ALA A 86 -12.38 -4.57 9.99
CA ALA A 86 -12.00 -5.64 9.07
C ALA A 86 -10.81 -5.23 8.19
N SER A 87 -10.82 -4.02 7.64
CA SER A 87 -9.70 -3.50 6.84
C SER A 87 -8.41 -3.41 7.68
N LEU A 88 -8.52 -3.05 8.96
CA LEU A 88 -7.37 -2.93 9.86
C LEU A 88 -6.80 -4.30 10.26
N VAL A 89 -7.66 -5.30 10.48
CA VAL A 89 -7.25 -6.70 10.71
C VAL A 89 -6.58 -7.27 9.46
N LEU A 90 -7.17 -7.07 8.28
CA LEU A 90 -6.58 -7.51 7.02
C LEU A 90 -5.23 -6.83 6.77
N LEU A 91 -5.11 -5.54 7.06
CA LEU A 91 -3.86 -4.79 6.96
C LEU A 91 -2.79 -5.37 7.90
N LEU A 92 -3.16 -5.69 9.14
CA LEU A 92 -2.25 -6.33 10.10
C LEU A 92 -1.74 -7.68 9.57
N VAL A 93 -2.65 -8.55 9.12
CA VAL A 93 -2.29 -9.87 8.59
C VAL A 93 -1.38 -9.74 7.38
N ARG A 94 -1.68 -8.82 6.45
CA ARG A 94 -0.80 -8.53 5.30
C ARG A 94 0.57 -8.06 5.76
N ALA A 95 0.64 -7.13 6.70
CA ALA A 95 1.92 -6.61 7.20
C ALA A 95 2.78 -7.73 7.81
N VAL A 96 2.18 -8.65 8.57
CA VAL A 96 2.87 -9.82 9.12
C VAL A 96 3.39 -10.74 8.02
N ILE A 97 2.56 -11.07 7.02
CA ILE A 97 2.98 -11.92 5.89
C ILE A 97 4.15 -11.27 5.14
N MET A 98 4.10 -9.95 4.92
CA MET A 98 5.17 -9.22 4.22
C MET A 98 6.47 -9.16 5.04
N CYS A 99 6.40 -9.01 6.36
CA CYS A 99 7.57 -9.10 7.23
C CYS A 99 8.26 -10.47 7.16
N VAL A 100 7.47 -11.56 7.05
CA VAL A 100 8.00 -12.91 6.85
C VAL A 100 8.56 -13.06 5.44
N ALA A 101 7.88 -12.53 4.42
CA ALA A 101 8.30 -12.61 3.02
C ALA A 101 9.65 -11.92 2.75
N LEU A 102 10.01 -10.89 3.53
CA LEU A 102 11.31 -10.21 3.44
C LEU A 102 12.52 -11.12 3.73
N HIS A 103 12.31 -12.22 4.44
CA HIS A 103 13.34 -13.24 4.67
C HIS A 103 13.22 -14.41 3.70
N GLY A 104 12.23 -14.38 2.81
CA GLY A 104 11.92 -15.45 1.87
C GLY A 104 12.81 -15.47 0.62
N PRO A 105 12.60 -16.45 -0.26
CA PRO A 105 13.39 -16.66 -1.46
C PRO A 105 13.32 -15.50 -2.46
N PHE A 106 12.31 -14.64 -2.39
CA PHE A 106 12.19 -13.45 -3.24
C PHE A 106 13.20 -12.35 -2.90
N TYR A 107 13.62 -12.24 -1.63
CA TYR A 107 14.60 -11.25 -1.16
C TYR A 107 15.99 -11.88 -0.92
N ASN A 108 16.18 -13.13 -1.34
CA ASN A 108 17.47 -13.77 -1.34
C ASN A 108 18.32 -13.23 -2.50
N PHE A 109 19.55 -12.80 -2.20
CA PHE A 109 20.46 -12.22 -3.20
C PHE A 109 20.72 -13.14 -4.39
N TYR A 110 20.95 -14.44 -4.13
CA TYR A 110 21.23 -15.41 -5.18
C TYR A 110 20.04 -15.55 -6.15
N ASN A 111 18.84 -15.70 -5.59
CA ASN A 111 17.62 -15.89 -6.37
C ASN A 111 17.23 -14.62 -7.14
N TRP A 112 17.38 -13.44 -6.52
CA TRP A 112 17.08 -12.16 -7.14
C TRP A 112 17.94 -11.92 -8.37
N VAL A 113 19.25 -12.16 -8.26
CA VAL A 113 20.19 -11.83 -9.32
C VAL A 113 20.18 -12.88 -10.43
N ASN A 114 20.15 -14.17 -10.08
CA ASN A 114 20.19 -15.24 -11.06
C ASN A 114 18.81 -15.69 -11.55
N SER A 115 17.73 -15.05 -11.08
CA SER A 115 16.33 -15.42 -11.34
C SER A 115 16.06 -16.92 -11.09
N TYR A 116 16.75 -17.49 -10.11
CA TYR A 116 16.65 -18.90 -9.78
C TYR A 116 15.64 -19.13 -8.67
N TYR A 117 14.49 -19.71 -9.01
CA TYR A 117 13.35 -19.87 -8.12
C TYR A 117 12.87 -21.32 -8.13
N TYR A 118 13.70 -22.22 -7.62
CA TYR A 118 13.37 -23.65 -7.49
C TYR A 118 12.73 -23.94 -6.12
N ASP A 119 11.64 -24.72 -6.11
CA ASP A 119 10.93 -25.18 -4.91
C ASP A 119 10.45 -24.05 -3.98
N ILE A 120 9.84 -23.00 -4.55
CA ILE A 120 9.36 -21.81 -3.81
C ILE A 120 7.84 -21.76 -3.64
N ASP A 121 7.15 -22.89 -3.83
CA ASP A 121 5.68 -22.98 -3.85
C ASP A 121 5.02 -22.37 -2.61
N GLN A 122 5.59 -22.60 -1.43
CA GLN A 122 5.07 -22.01 -0.19
C GLN A 122 5.19 -20.48 -0.18
N SER A 123 6.30 -19.94 -0.68
CA SER A 123 6.51 -18.49 -0.74
C SER A 123 5.66 -17.84 -1.81
N ILE A 124 5.44 -18.50 -2.96
CA ILE A 124 4.48 -18.06 -3.97
C ILE A 124 3.08 -17.96 -3.36
N ARG A 125 2.61 -19.01 -2.67
CA ARG A 125 1.28 -19.02 -2.04
C ARG A 125 1.11 -17.91 -1.00
N LEU A 126 2.14 -17.66 -0.18
CA LEU A 126 2.13 -16.59 0.82
C LEU A 126 2.09 -15.20 0.16
N SER A 127 2.90 -14.96 -0.87
CA SER A 127 2.93 -13.69 -1.60
C SER A 127 1.62 -13.43 -2.35
N VAL A 128 1.05 -14.44 -3.00
CA VAL A 128 -0.26 -14.34 -3.67
C VAL A 128 -1.35 -14.03 -2.64
N ALA A 129 -1.36 -14.72 -1.49
CA ALA A 129 -2.30 -14.42 -0.41
C ALA A 129 -2.16 -12.98 0.09
N ALA A 130 -0.93 -12.48 0.24
CA ALA A 130 -0.69 -11.09 0.65
C ALA A 130 -1.25 -10.08 -0.35
N GLU A 131 -1.14 -10.36 -1.66
CA GLU A 131 -1.72 -9.51 -2.72
C GLU A 131 -3.25 -9.54 -2.73
N VAL A 132 -3.87 -10.70 -2.53
CA VAL A 132 -5.32 -10.80 -2.38
C VAL A 132 -5.82 -10.04 -1.16
N ILE A 133 -5.12 -10.16 -0.02
CA ILE A 133 -5.47 -9.41 1.19
C ILE A 133 -5.35 -7.90 0.95
N ASN A 134 -4.34 -7.44 0.20
CA ASN A 134 -4.19 -6.02 -0.16
C ASN A 134 -5.38 -5.49 -0.94
N PHE A 135 -5.84 -6.26 -1.93
CA PHE A 135 -7.02 -5.93 -2.71
C PHE A 135 -8.23 -5.78 -1.79
N LEU A 136 -8.43 -6.72 -0.85
CA LEU A 136 -9.53 -6.66 0.12
C LEU A 136 -9.44 -5.43 1.04
N VAL A 137 -8.22 -5.07 1.49
CA VAL A 137 -8.00 -3.84 2.29
C VAL A 137 -8.40 -2.60 1.50
N ILE A 138 -7.97 -2.48 0.25
CA ILE A 138 -8.27 -1.32 -0.59
C ILE A 138 -9.76 -1.27 -0.94
N ALA A 139 -10.37 -2.41 -1.27
CA ALA A 139 -11.81 -2.48 -1.51
C ALA A 139 -12.61 -2.11 -0.25
N GLY A 140 -12.18 -2.56 0.94
CA GLY A 140 -12.78 -2.17 2.21
C GLY A 140 -12.65 -0.67 2.50
N LEU A 141 -11.50 -0.08 2.17
CA LEU A 141 -11.24 1.36 2.28
C LEU A 141 -12.18 2.15 1.36
N GLU A 142 -12.26 1.81 0.07
CA GLU A 142 -13.14 2.46 -0.91
C GLU A 142 -14.61 2.38 -0.48
N PHE A 143 -15.02 1.22 0.01
CA PHE A 143 -16.38 1.01 0.50
C PHE A 143 -16.68 1.81 1.76
N SER A 144 -15.70 1.95 2.67
CA SER A 144 -15.81 2.82 3.85
C SER A 144 -15.98 4.28 3.44
N LEU A 145 -15.16 4.78 2.52
CA LEU A 145 -15.26 6.15 1.99
C LEU A 145 -16.61 6.40 1.30
N PHE A 146 -17.07 5.44 0.50
CA PHE A 146 -18.37 5.50 -0.15
C PHE A 146 -19.50 5.66 0.87
N PHE A 147 -19.52 4.86 1.93
CA PHE A 147 -20.53 4.98 2.99
C PHE A 147 -20.44 6.30 3.76
N GLN A 148 -19.23 6.77 4.07
CA GLN A 148 -19.04 8.05 4.76
C GLN A 148 -19.65 9.20 3.95
N VAL A 149 -19.40 9.26 2.65
CA VAL A 149 -20.00 10.27 1.76
C VAL A 149 -21.52 10.09 1.69
N ARG A 150 -22.01 8.85 1.55
CA ARG A 150 -23.46 8.58 1.46
C ARG A 150 -24.21 9.05 2.70
N ILE A 151 -23.69 8.78 3.90
CA ILE A 151 -24.30 9.19 5.17
C ILE A 151 -24.35 10.72 5.28
N VAL A 152 -23.27 11.42 4.92
CA VAL A 152 -23.23 12.90 4.99
C VAL A 152 -24.16 13.53 3.94
N CYS A 153 -24.31 12.90 2.78
CA CYS A 153 -25.14 13.40 1.68
C CYS A 153 -26.64 13.10 1.82
N VAL A 154 -27.09 12.36 2.85
CA VAL A 154 -28.52 12.08 3.08
C VAL A 154 -29.36 13.36 3.19
N THR A 155 -28.77 14.44 3.72
CA THR A 155 -29.41 15.75 3.92
C THR A 155 -29.55 16.59 2.65
N LEU A 156 -28.99 16.15 1.51
CA LEU A 156 -29.10 16.86 0.24
C LEU A 156 -30.45 16.60 -0.45
N ARG A 157 -30.84 17.52 -1.33
CA ARG A 157 -31.97 17.32 -2.26
C ARG A 157 -31.76 16.03 -3.05
N THR A 158 -32.84 15.29 -3.28
CA THR A 158 -32.82 13.95 -3.91
C THR A 158 -32.02 13.91 -5.22
N ARG A 159 -32.16 14.93 -6.09
CA ARG A 159 -31.41 15.00 -7.36
C ARG A 159 -29.89 15.04 -7.16
N TRP A 160 -29.40 15.94 -6.31
CA TRP A 160 -27.98 16.05 -5.99
C TRP A 160 -27.45 14.82 -5.26
N ARG A 161 -28.25 14.23 -4.37
CA ARG A 161 -27.90 12.98 -3.69
C ARG A 161 -27.72 11.83 -4.67
N LEU A 162 -28.61 11.69 -5.65
CA LEU A 162 -28.51 10.66 -6.68
C LEU A 162 -27.29 10.86 -7.57
N LEU A 163 -27.02 12.10 -8.00
CA LEU A 163 -25.84 12.43 -8.80
C LEU A 163 -24.54 12.11 -8.05
N VAL A 164 -24.41 12.58 -6.80
CA VAL A 164 -23.21 12.31 -5.98
C VAL A 164 -23.05 10.81 -5.77
N THR A 165 -24.12 10.08 -5.47
CA THR A 165 -24.06 8.62 -5.28
C THR A 165 -23.65 7.91 -6.57
N ALA A 166 -24.20 8.30 -7.73
CA ALA A 166 -23.86 7.71 -9.01
C ALA A 166 -22.37 7.92 -9.35
N VAL A 167 -21.87 9.15 -9.21
CA VAL A 167 -20.46 9.46 -9.50
C VAL A 167 -19.52 8.75 -8.53
N THR A 168 -19.84 8.72 -7.23
CA THR A 168 -18.99 8.03 -6.24
C THR A 168 -19.01 6.51 -6.43
N THR A 169 -20.14 5.91 -6.83
CA THR A 169 -20.21 4.49 -7.16
C THR A 169 -19.37 4.17 -8.39
N VAL A 170 -19.45 4.97 -9.45
CA VAL A 170 -18.62 4.77 -10.66
C VAL A 170 -17.14 4.88 -10.32
N MET A 171 -16.74 5.87 -9.51
CA MET A 171 -15.36 6.03 -9.07
C MET A 171 -14.87 4.82 -8.26
N ALA A 172 -15.63 4.39 -7.24
CA ALA A 172 -15.26 3.23 -6.43
C ALA A 172 -15.16 1.95 -7.27
N MET A 173 -16.09 1.73 -8.20
CA MET A 173 -16.03 0.57 -9.10
C MET A 173 -14.78 0.63 -9.99
N ALA A 174 -14.48 1.78 -10.60
CA ALA A 174 -13.31 1.93 -11.46
C ALA A 174 -12.00 1.63 -10.71
N VAL A 175 -11.85 2.17 -9.49
CA VAL A 175 -10.66 1.94 -8.66
C VAL A 175 -10.54 0.47 -8.27
N CYS A 176 -11.63 -0.14 -7.79
CA CYS A 176 -11.66 -1.56 -7.46
C CYS A 176 -11.34 -2.45 -8.67
N SER A 177 -11.86 -2.14 -9.86
CA SER A 177 -11.57 -2.88 -11.09
C SER A 177 -10.10 -2.78 -11.49
N ILE A 178 -9.52 -1.57 -11.51
CA ILE A 178 -8.10 -1.39 -11.82
C ILE A 178 -7.23 -2.15 -10.80
N ARG A 179 -7.61 -2.10 -9.52
CA ARG A 179 -6.90 -2.85 -8.47
C ARG A 179 -7.01 -4.35 -8.59
N PHE A 180 -8.16 -4.85 -9.00
CA PHE A 180 -8.37 -6.27 -9.26
C PHE A 180 -7.48 -6.74 -10.42
N VAL A 181 -7.45 -6.00 -11.53
CA VAL A 181 -6.57 -6.30 -12.67
C VAL A 181 -5.10 -6.27 -12.24
N THR A 182 -4.70 -5.25 -11.48
CA THR A 182 -3.33 -5.14 -10.93
C THR A 182 -2.98 -6.35 -10.07
N MET A 183 -3.89 -6.78 -9.20
CA MET A 183 -3.70 -7.95 -8.33
C MET A 183 -3.50 -9.23 -9.15
N VAL A 184 -4.34 -9.47 -10.15
CA VAL A 184 -4.26 -10.68 -11.00
C VAL A 184 -2.96 -10.69 -11.79
N VAL A 185 -2.62 -9.59 -12.45
CA VAL A 185 -1.38 -9.47 -13.24
C VAL A 185 -0.14 -9.60 -12.37
N ASN A 186 -0.15 -9.00 -11.17
CA ASN A 186 0.97 -9.11 -10.24
C ASN A 186 1.07 -10.52 -9.62
N ALA A 187 -0.05 -11.20 -9.35
CA ALA A 187 -0.03 -12.57 -8.86
C ALA A 187 0.52 -13.55 -9.91
N ASP A 188 0.05 -13.45 -11.15
CA ASP A 188 0.42 -14.36 -12.23
C ASP A 188 1.84 -14.06 -12.76
N LEU A 189 2.06 -12.86 -13.29
CA LEU A 189 3.34 -12.50 -13.90
C LEU A 189 4.38 -12.09 -12.84
N GLY A 190 3.93 -11.40 -11.79
CA GLY A 190 4.81 -10.83 -10.77
C GLY A 190 5.40 -11.87 -9.80
N ILE A 191 4.62 -12.89 -9.45
CA ILE A 191 4.95 -13.84 -8.39
C ILE A 191 5.09 -15.27 -8.93
N VAL A 192 4.08 -15.79 -9.64
CA VAL A 192 4.09 -17.18 -10.13
C VAL A 192 5.13 -17.37 -11.24
N ASN A 193 5.13 -16.51 -12.25
CA ASN A 193 6.03 -16.59 -13.41
C ASN A 193 7.26 -15.68 -13.29
N VAL A 194 7.75 -15.47 -12.07
CA VAL A 194 8.85 -14.51 -11.81
C VAL A 194 10.14 -14.84 -12.58
N ALA A 195 10.43 -16.12 -12.81
CA ALA A 195 11.65 -16.59 -13.49
C ALA A 195 11.59 -16.44 -15.02
N ALA A 196 10.39 -16.43 -15.62
CA ALA A 196 10.18 -16.39 -17.06
C ALA A 196 9.79 -14.99 -17.56
N LYS A 197 9.94 -13.96 -16.72
CA LYS A 197 9.44 -12.62 -16.99
C LYS A 197 10.34 -11.89 -17.98
N THR A 198 9.74 -11.35 -19.03
CA THR A 198 10.39 -10.46 -20.01
C THR A 198 10.47 -9.02 -19.51
N ASP A 199 11.39 -8.22 -20.05
CA ASP A 199 11.53 -6.79 -19.71
C ASP A 199 10.25 -6.00 -19.96
N GLU A 200 9.51 -6.33 -21.03
CA GLU A 200 8.21 -5.72 -21.36
C GLU A 200 7.14 -6.01 -20.28
N GLN A 201 7.12 -7.23 -19.76
CA GLN A 201 6.21 -7.61 -18.66
C GLN A 201 6.58 -6.90 -17.35
N TRP A 202 7.87 -6.69 -17.08
CA TRP A 202 8.33 -5.89 -15.95
C TRP A 202 7.85 -4.44 -16.04
N ALA A 203 7.97 -3.83 -17.23
CA ALA A 203 7.50 -2.47 -17.48
C ALA A 203 5.97 -2.37 -17.31
N LEU A 204 5.21 -3.37 -17.81
CA LEU A 204 3.77 -3.43 -17.66
C LEU A 204 3.34 -3.52 -16.20
N ILE A 205 3.93 -4.41 -15.40
CA ILE A 205 3.61 -4.57 -13.97
C ILE A 205 3.89 -3.26 -13.22
N THR A 206 5.04 -2.64 -13.48
CA THR A 206 5.45 -1.41 -12.80
C THR A 206 4.53 -0.25 -13.16
N SER A 207 4.22 -0.08 -14.45
CA SER A 207 3.30 0.94 -14.92
C SER A 207 1.89 0.74 -14.33
N LEU A 208 1.39 -0.49 -14.35
CA LEU A 208 0.07 -0.83 -13.81
C LEU A 208 0.01 -0.59 -12.29
N ALA A 209 1.06 -0.97 -11.55
CA ALA A 209 1.16 -0.69 -10.12
C ALA A 209 1.16 0.81 -9.82
N SER A 210 1.92 1.62 -10.58
CA SER A 210 1.93 3.08 -10.42
C SER A 210 0.56 3.70 -10.74
N ALA A 211 -0.08 3.29 -11.85
CA ALA A 211 -1.40 3.78 -12.24
C ALA A 211 -2.44 3.43 -11.16
N SER A 212 -2.40 2.20 -10.65
CA SER A 212 -3.27 1.72 -9.59
C SER A 212 -3.09 2.50 -8.27
N ASN A 213 -1.86 2.85 -7.90
CA ASN A 213 -1.58 3.71 -6.75
C ASN A 213 -2.14 5.13 -6.95
N ILE A 214 -1.92 5.72 -8.12
CA ILE A 214 -2.43 7.06 -8.45
C ILE A 214 -3.96 7.08 -8.43
N CYS A 215 -4.61 6.05 -8.97
CA CYS A 215 -6.08 5.93 -8.94
C CYS A 215 -6.64 5.88 -7.52
N VAL A 216 -6.03 5.09 -6.63
CA VAL A 216 -6.44 5.02 -5.21
C VAL A 216 -6.20 6.37 -4.50
N MET A 217 -5.13 7.09 -4.81
CA MET A 217 -4.90 8.41 -4.22
C MET A 217 -5.92 9.43 -4.73
N ALA A 218 -6.22 9.41 -6.02
CA ALA A 218 -7.20 10.28 -6.64
C ALA A 218 -8.62 10.03 -6.09
N SER A 219 -8.99 8.78 -5.84
CA SER A 219 -10.27 8.44 -5.23
C SER A 219 -10.34 8.94 -3.78
N ILE A 220 -9.32 8.71 -2.96
CA ILE A 220 -9.26 9.24 -1.59
C ILE A 220 -9.43 10.75 -1.58
N PHE A 221 -8.74 11.45 -2.48
CA PHE A 221 -8.86 12.90 -2.62
C PHE A 221 -10.28 13.32 -3.02
N PHE A 222 -10.85 12.65 -4.02
CA PHE A 222 -12.21 12.92 -4.52
C PHE A 222 -13.28 12.70 -3.43
N PHE A 223 -13.24 11.56 -2.74
CA PHE A 223 -14.15 11.24 -1.63
C PHE A 223 -14.00 12.22 -0.47
N SER A 224 -12.76 12.53 -0.08
CA SER A 224 -12.47 13.48 0.99
C SER A 224 -12.93 14.89 0.64
N ALA A 225 -12.75 15.35 -0.61
CA ALA A 225 -13.20 16.66 -1.06
C ALA A 225 -14.73 16.79 -0.94
N ILE A 226 -15.50 15.82 -1.46
CA ILE A 226 -16.97 15.82 -1.34
C ILE A 226 -17.41 15.85 0.11
N PHE A 227 -16.80 14.99 0.94
CA PHE A 227 -17.09 14.91 2.37
C PHE A 227 -16.81 16.24 3.08
N ASN A 228 -15.64 16.82 2.88
CA ASN A 228 -15.21 18.08 3.50
C ASN A 228 -16.05 19.27 3.03
N THR A 229 -16.35 19.38 1.73
CA THR A 229 -17.20 20.46 1.19
C THR A 229 -18.59 20.43 1.83
N LYS A 230 -19.21 19.24 1.92
CA LYS A 230 -20.56 19.13 2.51
C LYS A 230 -20.54 19.38 4.01
N LEU A 231 -19.53 18.88 4.71
CA LEU A 231 -19.36 19.09 6.13
C LEU A 231 -19.09 20.57 6.46
N GLY A 232 -18.27 21.24 5.65
CA GLY A 232 -17.99 22.68 5.74
C GLY A 232 -19.26 23.52 5.54
N TYR A 233 -20.07 23.19 4.53
CA TYR A 233 -21.38 23.83 4.33
C TYR A 233 -22.30 23.65 5.54
N ALA A 234 -22.35 22.44 6.11
CA ALA A 234 -23.15 22.17 7.30
C ALA A 234 -22.68 22.97 8.53
N ILE A 235 -21.36 23.12 8.71
CA ILE A 235 -20.78 23.95 9.79
C ILE A 235 -21.11 25.43 9.56
N TYR A 236 -21.00 25.93 8.33
CA TYR A 236 -21.36 27.30 7.99
C TYR A 236 -22.84 27.59 8.29
N GLN A 237 -23.74 26.71 7.84
CA GLN A 237 -25.17 26.84 8.12
C GLN A 237 -25.46 26.82 9.63
N ARG A 238 -24.79 25.94 10.38
CA ARG A 238 -24.93 25.86 11.84
C ARG A 238 -24.42 27.09 12.57
N ARG A 239 -23.31 27.69 12.11
CA ARG A 239 -22.80 28.97 12.64
C ARG A 239 -23.75 30.12 12.35
N SER A 240 -24.38 30.14 11.17
CA SER A 240 -25.40 31.14 10.82
C SER A 240 -26.64 31.07 11.72
N MET A 241 -26.92 29.90 12.31
CA MET A 241 -28.01 29.69 13.29
C MET A 241 -27.58 29.99 14.74
N GLY A 242 -26.43 30.66 14.96
CA GLY A 242 -25.98 31.09 16.29
C GLY A 242 -25.22 30.04 17.09
N MET A 243 -25.07 28.81 16.60
CA MET A 243 -24.32 27.75 17.29
C MET A 243 -22.82 27.84 16.99
N LYS A 244 -22.09 28.66 17.77
CA LYS A 244 -20.65 28.92 17.56
C LYS A 244 -19.70 27.97 18.31
N GLN A 245 -20.20 27.05 19.13
CA GLN A 245 -19.36 26.16 19.94
C GLN A 245 -18.53 25.18 19.09
N PHE A 246 -17.30 24.91 19.54
CA PHE A 246 -16.45 23.88 18.93
C PHE A 246 -17.03 22.50 19.23
N GLY A 247 -17.48 21.80 18.19
CA GLY A 247 -18.20 20.54 18.32
C GLY A 247 -17.54 19.40 17.56
N PRO A 248 -18.02 18.16 17.74
CA PRO A 248 -17.49 16.97 17.06
C PRO A 248 -17.43 17.10 15.53
N MET A 249 -18.32 17.91 14.95
CA MET A 249 -18.38 18.19 13.51
C MET A 249 -17.13 18.92 12.99
N GLN A 250 -16.53 19.80 13.79
CA GLN A 250 -15.31 20.53 13.41
C GLN A 250 -14.06 19.63 13.50
N ILE A 251 -14.01 18.71 14.46
CA ILE A 251 -12.93 17.70 14.57
C ILE A 251 -12.92 16.82 13.32
N ILE A 252 -14.09 16.32 12.90
CA ILE A 252 -14.22 15.47 11.70
C ILE A 252 -13.79 16.23 10.44
N PHE A 253 -14.07 17.54 10.36
CA PHE A 253 -13.63 18.37 9.25
C PHE A 253 -12.10 18.53 9.20
N VAL A 254 -11.45 18.76 10.34
CA VAL A 254 -9.98 18.84 10.41
C VAL A 254 -9.35 17.49 10.02
N MET A 255 -9.88 16.37 10.52
CA MET A 255 -9.44 15.03 10.13
C MET A 255 -9.57 14.79 8.63
N GLY A 256 -10.71 15.17 8.04
CA GLY A 256 -10.94 15.05 6.60
C GLY A 256 -10.03 15.94 5.76
N CYS A 257 -9.65 17.12 6.24
CA CYS A 257 -8.63 17.95 5.60
C CYS A 257 -7.24 17.30 5.67
N GLN A 258 -6.87 16.72 6.82
CA GLN A 258 -5.59 16.01 6.97
C GLN A 258 -5.48 14.83 6.00
N THR A 259 -6.54 14.03 5.87
CA THR A 259 -6.58 12.91 4.90
C THR A 259 -6.54 13.38 3.45
N MET A 260 -6.84 14.65 3.15
CA MET A 260 -6.77 15.22 1.81
C MET A 260 -5.36 15.76 1.49
N PHE A 261 -4.75 16.49 2.42
CA PHE A 261 -3.49 17.21 2.17
C PHE A 261 -2.23 16.37 2.43
N ILE A 262 -2.27 15.44 3.38
CA ILE A 262 -1.07 14.65 3.72
C ILE A 262 -0.69 13.69 2.58
N PRO A 263 -1.62 12.90 2.00
CA PRO A 263 -1.27 12.01 0.89
C PRO A 263 -0.90 12.77 -0.39
N GLY A 264 -1.55 13.91 -0.63
CA GLY A 264 -1.33 14.72 -1.83
C GLY A 264 0.04 15.44 -1.89
N LYS A 265 0.77 15.53 -0.77
CA LYS A 265 2.12 16.12 -0.72
C LYS A 265 3.26 15.11 -0.91
N CYS A 266 2.96 13.81 -0.90
CA CYS A 266 3.95 12.74 -1.14
C CYS A 266 4.00 12.29 -2.61
N ILE A 267 3.45 13.10 -3.52
CA ILE A 267 3.62 13.01 -4.98
C ILE A 267 4.68 14.04 -5.37
#